data_AF-A0A521NI25-F1
#
_entry.id   AF-A0A521NI25-F1
#
_cell.length_a   1.000
_cell.length_b   1.000
_cell.length_c   1.000
_cell.angle_alpha   90.00
_cell.angle_beta   90.00
_cell.angle_gamma   90.00
#
_symmetry.space_group_name_H-M   'P 1'
#
loop_
_entity.id
_entity.type
_entity.pdbx_description
1 polymer ?
#
loop_
_entity_poly.entity_id
_entity_poly.type
_entity_poly.pdbx_seq_one_letter_code
_entity_poly.pdbx_strand_id
1 'polypeptide(L)'
;MSIRTAAIVAVAVLGLAACDGGGTGRPLPPPPAPPVPPSPDLPLTGVKAREIINGLPLNCREMASLKTAILLCEERQGRPADHAALRTELRDLKWTLQALPPEEASARCAAIADELRLTPKPQVCWDLGED
;
A
#
# COMPACT_ATOMS: atom_id res chain seq x y z
N MET A 1 -8.73 10.54 -53.65
CA MET A 1 -9.78 11.49 -53.25
C MET A 1 -9.16 12.51 -52.30
N SER A 2 -9.33 13.79 -52.62
CA SER A 2 -8.67 14.95 -52.03
C SER A 2 -9.21 15.39 -50.66
N ILE A 3 -8.35 16.08 -49.91
CA ILE A 3 -8.53 16.73 -48.59
C ILE A 3 -9.43 17.98 -48.69
N ARG A 4 -10.31 18.23 -47.68
CA ARG A 4 -10.80 19.56 -47.21
C ARG A 4 -11.29 19.42 -45.75
N THR A 5 -10.59 19.88 -44.71
CA THR A 5 -10.59 21.22 -44.08
C THR A 5 -12.00 21.78 -43.75
N ALA A 6 -12.32 21.94 -42.45
CA ALA A 6 -12.87 23.18 -41.86
C ALA A 6 -13.11 23.03 -40.34
N ALA A 7 -12.56 23.99 -39.59
CA ALA A 7 -12.81 24.25 -38.17
C ALA A 7 -13.84 25.40 -38.03
N ILE A 8 -14.07 25.83 -36.77
CA ILE A 8 -14.62 27.13 -36.30
C ILE A 8 -16.15 27.10 -36.05
N VAL A 9 -16.79 27.63 -34.98
CA VAL A 9 -16.53 28.06 -33.58
C VAL A 9 -17.83 28.81 -33.17
N ALA A 10 -18.29 28.61 -31.92
CA ALA A 10 -19.13 29.49 -31.06
C ALA A 10 -20.51 29.98 -31.62
N VAL A 11 -21.50 30.45 -30.87
CA VAL A 11 -21.56 31.31 -29.67
C VAL A 11 -22.89 31.09 -28.92
N ALA A 12 -22.81 31.29 -27.60
CA ALA A 12 -23.83 31.32 -26.55
C ALA A 12 -25.02 32.28 -26.74
N VAL A 13 -26.11 32.09 -25.97
CA VAL A 13 -26.84 33.12 -25.15
C VAL A 13 -27.71 32.33 -24.13
N LEU A 14 -27.42 32.28 -22.82
CA LEU A 14 -27.69 33.24 -21.73
C LEU A 14 -29.19 33.54 -21.43
N GLY A 15 -29.70 32.95 -20.34
CA GLY A 15 -30.70 33.57 -19.46
C GLY A 15 -30.30 33.20 -18.02
N LEU A 16 -29.72 34.09 -17.21
CA LEU A 16 -30.38 35.12 -16.37
C LEU A 16 -31.52 34.48 -15.54
N ALA A 17 -31.55 34.49 -14.20
CA ALA A 17 -30.91 35.38 -13.24
C ALA A 17 -30.90 34.79 -11.82
N ALA A 18 -29.90 35.22 -11.04
CA ALA A 18 -29.92 35.57 -9.62
C ALA A 18 -30.57 34.63 -8.59
N CYS A 19 -29.74 34.10 -7.68
CA CYS A 19 -30.00 34.33 -6.27
C CYS A 19 -28.66 34.60 -5.56
N ASP A 20 -28.49 35.88 -5.25
CA ASP A 20 -27.43 36.45 -4.44
C ASP A 20 -27.49 35.83 -3.04
N GLY A 21 -26.43 35.14 -2.64
CA GLY A 21 -26.30 34.50 -1.33
C GLY A 21 -24.84 34.46 -0.96
N GLY A 22 -24.39 35.49 -0.26
CA GLY A 22 -22.98 35.79 0.00
C GLY A 22 -22.15 34.63 0.51
N GLY A 23 -20.93 34.55 0.00
CA GLY A 23 -19.89 33.67 0.49
C GLY A 23 -18.77 33.57 -0.52
N THR A 24 -17.81 34.50 -0.46
CA THR A 24 -16.48 34.33 -1.04
C THR A 24 -15.75 33.20 -0.30
N GLY A 25 -16.26 31.98 -0.38
CA GLY A 25 -15.65 30.81 0.19
C GLY A 25 -14.63 30.28 -0.81
N ARG A 26 -13.39 30.72 -0.70
CA ARG A 26 -12.28 29.85 -1.13
C ARG A 26 -12.57 28.46 -0.55
N PRO A 27 -12.44 27.36 -1.32
CA PRO A 27 -12.47 26.03 -0.73
C PRO A 27 -11.54 26.07 0.47
N LEU A 28 -12.08 25.82 1.67
CA LEU A 28 -11.25 25.71 2.86
C LEU A 28 -10.17 24.68 2.52
N PRO A 29 -8.88 24.98 2.74
CA PRO A 29 -7.86 23.97 2.55
C PRO A 29 -8.29 22.73 3.35
N PRO A 30 -8.18 21.52 2.77
CA PRO A 30 -8.51 20.31 3.51
C PRO A 30 -7.74 20.35 4.84
N PRO A 31 -8.37 19.91 5.94
CA PRO A 31 -7.69 19.88 7.23
C PRO A 31 -6.34 19.16 7.06
N PRO A 32 -5.28 19.62 7.75
CA PRO A 32 -3.98 18.97 7.67
C PRO A 32 -4.16 17.48 7.95
N ALA A 33 -3.68 16.65 7.03
CA ALA A 33 -3.74 15.20 7.19
C ALA A 33 -3.08 14.85 8.54
N PRO A 34 -3.62 13.85 9.28
CA PRO A 34 -2.96 13.39 10.50
C PRO A 34 -1.52 13.00 10.20
N PRO A 35 -0.58 13.20 11.15
CA PRO A 35 0.81 12.84 10.93
C PRO A 35 0.89 11.35 10.60
N VAL A 36 1.51 11.05 9.45
CA VAL A 36 1.79 9.65 9.09
C VAL A 36 2.71 9.11 10.18
N PRO A 37 2.37 7.99 10.84
CA PRO A 37 3.23 7.43 11.86
C PRO A 37 4.62 7.16 11.26
N PRO A 38 5.71 7.43 12.02
CA PRO A 38 7.05 7.20 11.52
C PRO A 38 7.19 5.71 11.16
N SER A 39 7.80 5.45 10.00
CA SER A 39 8.07 4.06 9.60
C SER A 39 9.21 3.51 10.45
N PRO A 40 9.18 2.22 10.82
CA PRO A 40 10.27 1.61 11.57
C PRO A 40 11.63 1.78 10.86
N ASP A 41 12.67 1.94 11.66
CA ASP A 41 14.06 2.03 11.20
C ASP A 41 14.54 0.69 10.63
N LEU A 42 15.52 0.73 9.74
CA LEU A 42 16.19 -0.45 9.19
C LEU A 42 17.30 -0.94 10.15
N PRO A 43 17.70 -2.23 10.11
CA PRO A 43 17.11 -3.32 9.32
C PRO A 43 15.72 -3.70 9.83
N LEU A 44 14.92 -4.26 8.93
CA LEU A 44 13.59 -4.74 9.19
C LEU A 44 13.66 -6.12 9.87
N THR A 45 12.99 -6.25 11.02
CA THR A 45 12.81 -7.52 11.73
C THR A 45 11.36 -7.96 11.65
N GLY A 46 11.05 -9.22 11.99
CA GLY A 46 9.67 -9.69 12.00
C GLY A 46 8.75 -8.86 12.90
N VAL A 47 9.27 -8.36 14.04
CA VAL A 47 8.55 -7.44 14.93
C VAL A 47 8.25 -6.11 14.23
N LYS A 48 9.25 -5.46 13.64
CA LYS A 48 9.07 -4.19 12.91
C LYS A 48 8.15 -4.34 11.69
N ALA A 49 8.24 -5.47 10.99
CA ALA A 49 7.33 -5.78 9.89
C ALA A 49 5.89 -5.87 10.38
N ARG A 50 5.64 -6.58 11.49
CA ARG A 50 4.33 -6.67 12.14
C ARG A 50 3.80 -5.32 12.63
N GLU A 51 4.67 -4.41 13.08
CA GLU A 51 4.30 -3.04 13.44
C GLU A 51 3.78 -2.25 12.23
N ILE A 52 4.40 -2.40 11.06
CA ILE A 52 3.94 -1.74 9.82
C ILE A 52 2.52 -2.18 9.52
N ILE A 53 2.25 -3.50 9.49
CA ILE A 53 0.94 -4.11 9.18
C ILE A 53 -0.06 -4.06 10.35
N ASN A 54 0.29 -3.42 11.47
CA ASN A 54 -0.59 -3.39 12.64
C ASN A 54 -1.97 -2.78 12.32
N GLY A 55 -3.02 -3.30 12.97
CA GLY A 55 -4.42 -2.95 12.72
C GLY A 55 -5.12 -3.83 11.68
N LEU A 56 -4.38 -4.67 10.95
CA LEU A 56 -4.95 -5.65 10.01
C LEU A 56 -5.10 -7.05 10.63
N PRO A 57 -5.91 -7.93 10.02
CA PRO A 57 -6.17 -9.29 10.52
C PRO A 57 -4.90 -10.12 10.75
N LEU A 58 -5.02 -11.18 11.56
CA LEU A 58 -3.91 -12.03 11.97
C LEU A 58 -3.12 -12.59 10.78
N ASN A 59 -3.81 -13.08 9.75
CA ASN A 59 -3.17 -13.62 8.53
C ASN A 59 -2.25 -12.61 7.84
N CYS A 60 -2.52 -11.30 7.96
CA CYS A 60 -1.65 -10.27 7.41
C CYS A 60 -0.36 -10.08 8.23
N ARG A 61 -0.45 -10.26 9.55
CA ARG A 61 0.75 -10.24 10.43
C ARG A 61 1.63 -11.45 10.17
N GLU A 62 1.01 -12.61 9.94
CA GLU A 62 1.73 -13.82 9.54
C GLU A 62 2.41 -13.64 8.18
N MET A 63 1.69 -13.14 7.17
CA MET A 63 2.26 -12.82 5.85
C MET A 63 3.46 -11.88 5.96
N ALA A 64 3.38 -10.81 6.77
CA ALA A 64 4.51 -9.90 6.99
C ALA A 64 5.72 -10.58 7.65
N SER A 65 5.45 -11.54 8.56
CA SER A 65 6.49 -12.33 9.22
C SER A 65 7.18 -13.27 8.22
N LEU A 66 6.41 -13.95 7.36
CA LEU A 66 6.94 -14.81 6.29
C LEU A 66 7.79 -14.04 5.28
N LYS A 67 7.32 -12.88 4.80
CA LYS A 67 8.11 -12.02 3.90
C LYS A 67 9.44 -11.61 4.53
N THR A 68 9.42 -11.30 5.83
CA THR A 68 10.65 -10.94 6.54
C THR A 68 11.57 -12.14 6.75
N ALA A 69 11.03 -13.32 7.06
CA ALA A 69 11.82 -14.54 7.17
C ALA A 69 12.53 -14.89 5.84
N ILE A 70 11.86 -14.69 4.71
CA ILE A 70 12.47 -14.84 3.37
C ILE A 70 13.59 -13.81 3.18
N LEU A 71 13.36 -12.53 3.49
CA LEU A 71 14.38 -11.49 3.39
C LEU A 71 15.63 -11.82 4.22
N LEU A 72 15.45 -12.24 5.48
CA LEU A 72 16.56 -12.63 6.35
C LEU A 72 17.26 -13.90 5.86
N CYS A 73 16.52 -14.81 5.22
CA CYS A 73 17.09 -16.00 4.61
C CYS A 73 17.96 -15.66 3.40
N GLU A 74 17.59 -14.65 2.59
CA GLU A 74 18.43 -14.13 1.50
C GLU A 74 19.75 -13.57 2.06
N GLU A 75 19.70 -12.79 3.15
CA GLU A 75 20.92 -12.28 3.81
C GLU A 75 21.84 -13.40 4.29
N ARG A 76 21.28 -14.42 4.94
CA ARG A 76 22.05 -15.57 5.44
C ARG A 76 22.71 -16.37 4.32
N GLN A 77 22.11 -16.39 3.14
CA GLN A 77 22.68 -17.01 1.95
C GLN A 77 23.71 -16.12 1.25
N GLY A 78 23.99 -14.92 1.77
CA GLY A 78 24.89 -13.94 1.16
C GLY A 78 24.29 -13.28 -0.09
N ARG A 79 22.97 -13.38 -0.30
CA ARG A 79 22.27 -12.74 -1.40
C ARG A 79 21.85 -11.32 -0.99
N PRO A 80 21.73 -10.37 -1.95
CA PRO A 80 21.26 -9.03 -1.64
C PRO A 80 19.84 -9.06 -1.06
N ALA A 81 19.67 -8.46 0.12
CA ALA A 81 18.38 -8.30 0.77
C ALA A 81 18.06 -6.81 0.92
N ASP A 82 16.93 -6.39 0.35
CA ASP A 82 16.50 -5.00 0.40
C ASP A 82 15.41 -4.80 1.47
N HIS A 83 15.86 -4.45 2.68
CA HIS A 83 14.96 -4.10 3.78
C HIS A 83 14.11 -2.85 3.51
N ALA A 84 14.62 -1.90 2.72
CA ALA A 84 13.88 -0.69 2.40
C ALA A 84 12.73 -0.99 1.42
N ALA A 85 12.97 -1.87 0.45
CA ALA A 85 11.95 -2.36 -0.46
C ALA A 85 10.85 -3.11 0.29
N LEU A 86 11.20 -4.07 1.16
CA LEU A 86 10.19 -4.80 1.94
C LEU A 86 9.38 -3.88 2.85
N ARG A 87 10.02 -2.90 3.51
CA ARG A 87 9.31 -1.89 4.30
C ARG A 87 8.29 -1.10 3.47
N THR A 88 8.65 -0.73 2.25
CA THR A 88 7.76 0.01 1.33
C THR A 88 6.61 -0.86 0.88
N GLU A 89 6.89 -2.10 0.47
CA GLU A 89 5.89 -3.09 0.08
C GLU A 89 4.85 -3.32 1.19
N LEU A 90 5.29 -3.50 2.44
CA LEU A 90 4.37 -3.69 3.57
C LEU A 90 3.50 -2.46 3.86
N ARG A 91 4.02 -1.24 3.64
CA ARG A 91 3.22 -0.01 3.76
C ARG A 91 2.15 0.07 2.69
N ASP A 92 2.50 -0.24 1.45
CA ASP A 92 1.57 -0.20 0.32
C ASP A 92 0.50 -1.30 0.43
N LEU A 93 0.91 -2.50 0.87
CA LEU A 93 0.00 -3.59 1.21
C LEU A 93 -0.97 -3.17 2.30
N LYS A 94 -0.48 -2.57 3.40
CA LYS A 94 -1.37 -2.08 4.46
C LYS A 94 -2.36 -1.05 3.94
N TRP A 95 -1.88 -0.08 3.16
CA TRP A 95 -2.73 0.95 2.58
C TRP A 95 -3.86 0.37 1.72
N THR A 96 -3.55 -0.68 0.96
CA THR A 96 -4.52 -1.38 0.11
C THR A 96 -5.49 -2.23 0.92
N LEU A 97 -4.98 -3.01 1.87
CA LEU A 97 -5.74 -3.98 2.64
C LEU A 97 -6.65 -3.33 3.70
N GLN A 98 -6.26 -2.17 4.26
CA GLN A 98 -7.09 -1.45 5.22
C GLN A 98 -8.36 -0.83 4.61
N ALA A 99 -8.43 -0.74 3.28
CA ALA A 99 -9.62 -0.27 2.56
C ALA A 99 -10.64 -1.39 2.32
N LEU A 100 -10.30 -2.65 2.60
CA LEU A 100 -11.15 -3.81 2.39
C LEU A 100 -11.91 -4.22 3.66
N PRO A 101 -13.03 -4.95 3.54
CA PRO A 101 -13.61 -5.66 4.68
C PRO A 101 -12.58 -6.60 5.34
N PRO A 102 -12.61 -6.76 6.68
CA PRO A 102 -11.62 -7.58 7.39
C PRO A 102 -11.48 -9.01 6.86
N GLU A 103 -12.60 -9.65 6.51
CA GLU A 103 -12.59 -11.01 5.96
C GLU A 103 -11.88 -11.10 4.60
N GLU A 104 -12.12 -10.12 3.71
CA GLU A 104 -11.44 -10.06 2.41
C GLU A 104 -9.95 -9.76 2.55
N ALA A 105 -9.59 -8.83 3.45
CA ALA A 105 -8.18 -8.54 3.74
C ALA A 105 -7.49 -9.79 4.30
N SER A 106 -8.13 -10.49 5.24
CA SER A 106 -7.64 -11.73 5.83
C SER A 106 -7.42 -12.82 4.77
N ALA A 107 -8.40 -13.03 3.88
CA ALA A 107 -8.32 -14.02 2.81
C ALA A 107 -7.20 -13.71 1.81
N ARG A 108 -7.03 -12.44 1.43
CA ARG A 108 -5.91 -12.02 0.55
C ARG A 108 -4.56 -12.24 1.21
N CYS A 109 -4.43 -11.90 2.48
CA CYS A 109 -3.19 -12.14 3.23
C CYS A 109 -2.89 -13.64 3.38
N ALA A 110 -3.90 -14.46 3.62
CA ALA A 110 -3.75 -15.91 3.68
C ALA A 110 -3.27 -16.50 2.36
N ALA A 111 -3.86 -16.09 1.23
CA ALA A 111 -3.43 -16.52 -0.09
C ALA A 111 -1.94 -16.19 -0.36
N ILE A 112 -1.51 -14.97 -0.03
CA ILE A 112 -0.10 -14.57 -0.15
C ILE A 112 0.77 -15.40 0.81
N ALA A 113 0.34 -15.61 2.05
CA ALA A 113 1.10 -16.43 3.01
C ALA A 113 1.27 -17.88 2.50
N ASP A 114 0.24 -18.47 1.92
CA ASP A 114 0.28 -19.81 1.33
C ASP A 114 1.26 -19.88 0.17
N GLU A 115 1.24 -18.91 -0.75
CA GLU A 115 2.22 -18.80 -1.83
C GLU A 115 3.66 -18.72 -1.28
N LEU A 116 3.88 -17.91 -0.25
CA LEU A 116 5.21 -17.76 0.36
C LEU A 116 5.70 -19.07 1.00
N ARG A 117 4.80 -19.85 1.63
CA ARG A 117 5.14 -21.17 2.22
C ARG A 117 5.55 -22.21 1.19
N LEU A 118 5.12 -22.07 -0.06
CA LEU A 118 5.56 -22.94 -1.15
C LEU A 118 7.02 -22.67 -1.55
N THR A 119 7.62 -21.56 -1.10
CA THR A 119 9.02 -21.25 -1.37
C THR A 119 9.92 -22.24 -0.63
N PRO A 120 10.76 -23.03 -1.33
CA PRO A 120 11.66 -23.98 -0.68
C PRO A 120 12.59 -23.27 0.29
N LYS A 121 12.64 -23.74 1.53
CA LYS A 121 13.42 -23.14 2.61
C LYS A 121 14.75 -23.89 2.79
N PRO A 122 15.90 -23.28 2.46
CA PRO A 122 17.22 -23.89 2.68
C PRO A 122 17.45 -24.17 4.17
N GLN A 123 18.26 -25.20 4.47
CA GLN A 123 18.56 -25.61 5.85
C GLN A 123 19.08 -24.47 6.74
N VAL A 124 19.91 -23.58 6.18
CA VAL A 124 20.48 -22.41 6.89
C VAL A 124 19.43 -21.41 7.38
N CYS A 125 18.19 -21.56 6.93
CA CYS A 125 17.09 -20.68 7.28
C CYS A 125 16.03 -21.35 8.15
N TRP A 126 16.12 -22.66 8.45
CA TRP A 126 15.02 -23.43 9.06
C TRP A 126 14.48 -22.86 10.38
N ASP A 127 15.29 -22.14 11.14
CA ASP A 127 14.93 -21.42 12.37
C ASP A 127 14.17 -20.09 12.15
N LEU A 128 14.03 -19.59 10.91
CA LEU A 128 13.35 -18.33 10.61
C LEU A 128 11.85 -18.54 10.36
N GLY A 129 10.96 -17.89 11.12
CA GLY A 129 9.52 -17.88 10.82
C GLY A 129 8.68 -18.92 11.56
N GLU A 130 9.13 -19.37 12.73
CA GLU A 130 8.33 -20.20 13.67
C GLU A 130 7.73 -19.37 14.84
N ASP A 131 7.58 -18.05 14.67
CA ASP A 131 7.08 -17.10 15.69
C ASP A 131 5.58 -16.77 15.58
#